data_AF-A0A2I1K704-F1
#
_entry.id   AF-A0A2I1K704-F1
#
_cell.length_a   1.000
_cell.length_b   1.000
_cell.length_c   1.000
_cell.angle_alpha   90.00
_cell.angle_beta   90.00
_cell.angle_gamma   90.00
#
_symmetry.space_group_name_H-M   'P 1'
#
loop_
_entity.id
_entity.type
_entity.pdbx_description
1 polymer ?
#
loop_
_entity_poly.entity_id
_entity_poly.type
_entity_poly.pdbx_seq_one_letter_code
_entity_poly.pdbx_strand_id
1 'polypeptide(L)'
;MTLSTLEKKRLIIACQFGHYFELVKTLPYQELQVNHIHITFNFKNIDTQVAFYMVVNGYLEAFSSSYQQETLLINANQYRQEHRVKVDDLDAFLDAIWTFYCQKMSEAETLSQKQGTIIQRHGSPKKLWNRLMEEQVPELETKRQAFLKAREVDETFKK
;
A
#
# COMPACT_ATOMS: atom_id res chain seq x y z
N MET A 1 -0.12 -23.04 -6.86
CA MET A 1 0.89 -23.53 -7.81
C MET A 1 2.04 -22.53 -7.81
N THR A 2 3.29 -22.98 -7.66
CA THR A 2 4.46 -22.10 -7.72
C THR A 2 4.90 -21.90 -9.17
N LEU A 3 5.01 -20.65 -9.62
CA LEU A 3 5.51 -20.32 -10.96
C LEU A 3 6.92 -20.87 -11.17
N SER A 4 7.19 -21.41 -12.36
CA SER A 4 8.54 -21.80 -12.78
C SER A 4 9.44 -20.57 -12.95
N THR A 5 10.75 -20.77 -12.85
CA THR A 5 11.75 -19.71 -13.06
C THR A 5 11.61 -19.03 -14.42
N LEU A 6 11.24 -19.79 -15.47
CA LEU A 6 11.05 -19.25 -16.81
C LEU A 6 9.83 -18.32 -16.87
N GLU A 7 8.72 -18.70 -16.24
CA GLU A 7 7.51 -17.89 -16.20
C GLU A 7 7.75 -16.59 -15.44
N LYS A 8 8.41 -16.65 -14.28
CA LYS A 8 8.79 -15.45 -13.51
C LYS A 8 9.61 -14.48 -14.36
N LYS A 9 10.64 -14.98 -15.06
CA LYS A 9 11.46 -14.15 -15.97
C LYS A 9 10.63 -13.49 -17.07
N ARG A 10 9.70 -14.23 -17.69
CA ARG A 10 8.82 -13.67 -18.73
C ARG A 10 7.96 -12.53 -18.20
N LEU A 11 7.37 -12.70 -17.01
CA LEU A 11 6.55 -11.67 -16.37
C LEU A 11 7.37 -10.41 -16.05
N ILE A 12 8.59 -10.58 -15.52
CA ILE A 12 9.49 -9.46 -15.23
C ILE A 12 9.86 -8.69 -16.50
N ILE A 13 10.18 -9.41 -17.59
CA ILE A 13 10.48 -8.79 -18.88
C ILE A 13 9.25 -8.03 -19.41
N ALA A 14 8.06 -8.64 -19.35
CA ALA A 14 6.82 -8.00 -19.82
C ALA A 14 6.52 -6.69 -19.08
N CYS A 15 6.85 -6.61 -17.78
CA CYS A 15 6.71 -5.39 -17.00
C CYS A 15 7.57 -4.24 -17.51
N GLN A 16 8.74 -4.51 -18.10
CA GLN A 16 9.57 -3.44 -18.69
C GLN A 16 8.86 -2.73 -19.86
N PHE A 17 7.87 -3.37 -20.47
CA PHE A 17 7.06 -2.82 -21.56
C PHE A 17 5.69 -2.28 -21.11
N GLY A 18 5.44 -2.20 -19.79
CA GLY A 18 4.17 -1.71 -19.26
C GLY A 18 3.10 -2.78 -19.06
N HIS A 19 3.40 -4.06 -19.29
CA HIS A 19 2.46 -5.15 -19.05
C HIS A 19 2.55 -5.63 -17.59
N TYR A 20 1.92 -4.88 -16.69
CA TYR A 20 2.06 -5.11 -15.25
C TYR A 20 1.11 -6.16 -14.68
N PHE A 21 -0.09 -6.29 -15.25
CA PHE A 21 -1.19 -7.05 -14.65
C PHE A 21 -0.82 -8.47 -14.23
N GLU A 22 -0.27 -9.27 -15.16
CA GLU A 22 0.07 -10.66 -14.87
C GLU A 22 1.16 -10.80 -13.79
N LEU A 23 2.12 -9.86 -13.73
CA LEU A 23 3.13 -9.88 -12.67
C LEU A 23 2.49 -9.54 -11.32
N VAL A 24 1.77 -8.42 -11.23
CA VAL A 24 1.26 -7.93 -9.94
C VAL A 24 0.15 -8.81 -9.38
N LYS A 25 -0.51 -9.60 -10.23
CA LYS A 25 -1.52 -10.60 -9.83
C LYS A 25 -0.90 -11.90 -9.32
N THR A 26 0.32 -12.23 -9.73
CA THR A 26 0.90 -13.56 -9.49
C THR A 26 2.08 -13.57 -8.53
N LEU A 27 2.84 -12.48 -8.46
CA LEU A 27 4.05 -12.37 -7.64
C LEU A 27 3.87 -11.29 -6.57
N PRO A 28 3.98 -11.64 -5.27
CA PRO A 28 4.07 -10.66 -4.20
C PRO A 28 5.30 -9.77 -4.34
N TYR A 29 5.18 -8.49 -3.98
CA TYR A 29 6.30 -7.55 -4.06
C TYR A 29 7.51 -7.98 -3.21
N GLN A 30 7.25 -8.57 -2.03
CA GLN A 30 8.28 -9.10 -1.15
C GLN A 30 9.16 -10.17 -1.84
N GLU A 31 8.58 -10.98 -2.74
CA GLU A 31 9.35 -11.97 -3.48
C GLU A 31 10.35 -11.30 -4.43
N LEU A 32 9.96 -10.18 -5.07
CA LEU A 32 10.88 -9.40 -5.90
C LEU A 32 12.00 -8.80 -5.05
N GLN A 33 11.69 -8.29 -3.86
CA GLN A 33 12.69 -7.74 -2.94
C GLN A 33 13.71 -8.78 -2.49
N VAL A 34 13.26 -9.97 -2.07
CA VAL A 34 14.13 -11.07 -1.61
C VAL A 34 15.08 -11.55 -2.71
N ASN A 35 14.63 -11.49 -3.97
CA ASN A 35 15.44 -11.87 -5.13
C ASN A 35 16.24 -10.69 -5.73
N HIS A 36 16.26 -9.52 -5.07
CA HIS A 36 16.93 -8.30 -5.55
C HIS A 36 16.49 -7.86 -6.96
N ILE A 37 15.21 -8.06 -7.29
CA ILE A 37 14.64 -7.70 -8.59
C ILE A 37 14.01 -6.31 -8.48
N HIS A 38 14.64 -5.34 -9.14
CA HIS A 38 14.14 -3.97 -9.20
C HIS A 38 13.31 -3.76 -10.48
N ILE A 39 12.04 -3.40 -10.31
CA ILE A 39 11.13 -3.07 -11.41
C ILE A 39 10.77 -1.59 -11.32
N THR A 40 11.00 -0.85 -12.40
CA THR A 40 10.55 0.54 -12.53
C THR A 40 9.15 0.56 -13.12
N PHE A 41 8.16 0.95 -12.32
CA PHE A 41 6.78 1.10 -12.78
C PHE A 41 6.57 2.49 -13.39
N ASN A 42 6.11 2.54 -14.64
CA ASN A 42 5.60 3.77 -15.22
C ASN A 42 4.18 4.00 -14.70
N PHE A 43 4.05 4.94 -13.77
CA PHE A 43 2.78 5.24 -13.10
C PHE A 43 1.62 5.55 -14.06
N LYS A 44 1.92 6.14 -15.22
CA LYS A 44 0.91 6.48 -16.23
C LYS A 44 0.25 5.25 -16.88
N ASN A 45 0.91 4.10 -16.80
CA ASN A 45 0.44 2.85 -17.39
C ASN A 45 -0.24 1.93 -16.37
N ILE A 46 -0.50 2.42 -15.15
CA ILE A 46 -1.19 1.68 -14.11
C ILE A 46 -2.67 2.04 -14.15
N ASP A 47 -3.49 1.13 -14.68
CA ASP A 47 -4.94 1.24 -14.61
C ASP A 47 -5.49 0.82 -13.23
N THR A 48 -6.81 0.95 -13.04
CA THR A 48 -7.48 0.66 -11.76
C THR A 48 -7.38 -0.82 -11.37
N GLN A 49 -7.41 -1.73 -12.34
CA GLN A 49 -7.29 -3.17 -12.11
C GLN A 49 -5.87 -3.54 -11.66
N VAL A 50 -4.86 -3.03 -12.37
CA VAL A 50 -3.44 -3.19 -12.00
C VAL A 50 -3.21 -2.61 -10.60
N ALA A 51 -3.75 -1.42 -10.32
CA ALA A 51 -3.65 -0.79 -9.01
C ALA A 51 -4.23 -1.68 -7.90
N PHE A 52 -5.39 -2.32 -8.14
CA PHE A 52 -5.99 -3.25 -7.19
C PHE A 52 -5.06 -4.40 -6.82
N TYR A 53 -4.52 -5.12 -7.81
CA TYR A 53 -3.61 -6.24 -7.54
C TYR A 53 -2.24 -5.79 -7.03
N MET A 54 -1.80 -4.58 -7.38
CA MET A 54 -0.63 -3.96 -6.76
C MET A 54 -0.82 -3.78 -5.26
N VAL A 55 -1.99 -3.29 -4.83
CA VAL A 55 -2.28 -3.14 -3.40
C VAL A 55 -2.35 -4.50 -2.71
N VAL A 56 -3.12 -5.45 -3.26
CA VAL A 56 -3.26 -6.81 -2.71
C VAL A 56 -1.90 -7.47 -2.49
N ASN A 57 -0.97 -7.32 -3.44
CA ASN A 57 0.33 -7.98 -3.40
C ASN A 57 1.47 -7.09 -2.86
N GLY A 58 1.15 -6.01 -2.15
CA GLY A 58 2.12 -5.23 -1.37
C GLY A 58 3.01 -4.27 -2.18
N TYR A 59 2.65 -3.96 -3.43
CA TYR A 59 3.45 -3.09 -4.30
C TYR A 59 3.39 -1.60 -3.92
N LEU A 60 2.59 -1.19 -2.93
CA LEU A 60 2.62 0.19 -2.42
C LEU A 60 4.02 0.60 -1.94
N GLU A 61 4.80 -0.35 -1.43
CA GLU A 61 6.19 -0.15 -1.02
C GLU A 61 7.14 0.15 -2.20
N ALA A 62 6.78 -0.22 -3.42
CA ALA A 62 7.58 0.05 -4.61
C ALA A 62 7.62 1.55 -4.97
N PHE A 63 6.72 2.34 -4.42
CA PHE A 63 6.59 3.77 -4.71
C PHE A 63 7.07 4.59 -3.51
N SER A 64 8.03 5.49 -3.73
CA SER A 64 8.55 6.37 -2.67
C SER A 64 7.70 7.63 -2.46
N SER A 65 6.89 8.01 -3.46
CA SER A 65 6.03 9.19 -3.41
C SER A 65 4.71 8.91 -2.71
N SER A 66 4.41 9.65 -1.63
CA SER A 66 3.11 9.57 -0.95
C SER A 66 1.94 9.84 -1.90
N TYR A 67 2.12 10.73 -2.88
CA TYR A 67 1.09 11.03 -3.89
C TYR A 67 0.82 9.82 -4.81
N GLN A 68 1.86 9.09 -5.20
CA GLN A 68 1.70 7.87 -6.00
C GLN A 68 1.03 6.76 -5.20
N GLN A 69 1.41 6.59 -3.93
CA GLN A 69 0.78 5.64 -3.01
C GLN A 69 -0.72 5.95 -2.81
N GLU A 70 -1.05 7.23 -2.58
CA GLU A 70 -2.42 7.70 -2.45
C GLU A 70 -3.24 7.43 -3.72
N THR A 71 -2.71 7.83 -4.88
CA THR A 71 -3.40 7.66 -6.16
C THR A 71 -3.61 6.18 -6.49
N LEU A 72 -2.65 5.30 -6.16
CA LEU A 72 -2.81 3.85 -6.31
C LEU A 72 -3.95 3.32 -5.45
N LEU A 73 -4.04 3.76 -4.21
CA LEU A 73 -5.09 3.30 -3.30
C LEU A 73 -6.47 3.78 -3.77
N ILE A 74 -6.59 5.03 -4.24
CA ILE A 74 -7.83 5.54 -4.83
C ILE A 74 -8.22 4.72 -6.06
N ASN A 75 -7.30 4.50 -7.00
CA ASN A 75 -7.56 3.72 -8.22
C ASN A 75 -7.93 2.26 -7.91
N ALA A 76 -7.25 1.65 -6.95
CA ALA A 76 -7.55 0.30 -6.49
C ALA A 76 -8.93 0.19 -5.83
N ASN A 77 -9.29 1.20 -5.03
CA ASN A 77 -10.59 1.31 -4.39
C ASN A 77 -11.71 1.48 -5.44
N GLN A 78 -11.49 2.32 -6.46
CA GLN A 78 -12.41 2.47 -7.57
C GLN A 78 -12.66 1.13 -8.28
N TYR A 79 -11.61 0.36 -8.56
CA TYR A 79 -11.76 -0.96 -9.20
C TYR A 79 -12.69 -1.89 -8.42
N ARG A 80 -12.47 -2.05 -7.11
CA ARG A 80 -13.30 -2.95 -6.28
C ARG A 80 -14.74 -2.47 -6.09
N GLN A 81 -15.00 -1.18 -6.21
CA GLN A 81 -16.35 -0.63 -6.16
C GLN A 81 -17.11 -0.85 -7.47
N GLU A 82 -16.42 -0.75 -8.60
CA GLU A 82 -17.00 -0.91 -9.93
C GLU A 82 -17.11 -2.38 -10.38
N HIS A 83 -16.33 -3.29 -9.77
CA HIS A 83 -16.20 -4.68 -10.22
C HIS A 83 -16.50 -5.67 -9.10
N ARG A 84 -17.06 -6.83 -9.48
CA ARG A 84 -17.18 -7.96 -8.54
C ARG A 84 -15.83 -8.62 -8.33
N VAL A 85 -15.19 -8.29 -7.21
CA VAL A 85 -13.96 -8.91 -6.74
C VAL A 85 -14.29 -10.17 -5.93
N LYS A 86 -13.40 -11.18 -5.94
CA LYS A 86 -13.56 -12.36 -5.09
C LYS A 86 -13.39 -11.98 -3.62
N VAL A 87 -14.07 -12.70 -2.73
CA VAL A 87 -13.99 -12.44 -1.28
C VAL A 87 -12.54 -12.54 -0.80
N ASP A 88 -11.81 -13.58 -1.19
CA ASP A 88 -10.40 -13.76 -0.81
C ASP A 88 -9.51 -12.58 -1.26
N ASP A 89 -9.74 -12.06 -2.47
CA ASP A 89 -8.98 -10.91 -2.99
C ASP A 89 -9.35 -9.61 -2.26
N LEU A 90 -10.59 -9.47 -1.82
CA LEU A 90 -11.06 -8.33 -1.03
C LEU A 90 -10.46 -8.35 0.38
N ASP A 91 -10.46 -9.51 1.05
CA ASP A 91 -9.87 -9.65 2.38
C ASP A 91 -8.36 -9.36 2.32
N ALA A 92 -7.66 -9.91 1.32
CA ALA A 92 -6.24 -9.63 1.09
C ALA A 92 -5.98 -8.14 0.80
N PHE A 93 -6.87 -7.47 0.06
CA PHE A 93 -6.79 -6.04 -0.18
C PHE A 93 -6.88 -5.23 1.12
N LEU A 94 -7.88 -5.53 1.97
CA LEU A 94 -8.08 -4.85 3.24
C LEU A 94 -6.91 -5.08 4.20
N ASP A 95 -6.39 -6.30 4.26
CA ASP A 95 -5.24 -6.64 5.11
C ASP A 95 -3.95 -5.96 4.63
N ALA A 96 -3.72 -5.91 3.32
CA ALA A 96 -2.56 -5.23 2.75
C ALA A 96 -2.58 -3.72 3.06
N ILE A 97 -3.74 -3.07 2.89
CA ILE A 97 -3.90 -1.64 3.23
C ILE A 97 -3.69 -1.42 4.73
N TRP A 98 -4.28 -2.26 5.58
CA TRP A 98 -4.14 -2.12 7.01
C TRP A 98 -2.69 -2.26 7.46
N THR A 99 -1.97 -3.25 6.93
CA THR A 99 -0.56 -3.49 7.20
C THR A 99 0.28 -2.28 6.80
N PHE A 100 0.06 -1.76 5.60
CA PHE A 100 0.77 -0.58 5.10
C PHE A 100 0.46 0.67 5.94
N TYR A 101 -0.80 0.88 6.33
CA TYR A 101 -1.20 1.96 7.21
C TYR A 101 -0.47 1.89 8.57
N CYS A 102 -0.45 0.73 9.22
CA CYS A 102 0.26 0.54 10.48
C CYS A 102 1.76 0.90 10.36
N GLN A 103 2.40 0.47 9.26
CA GLN A 103 3.79 0.81 8.96
C GLN A 103 3.98 2.33 8.83
N LYS A 104 3.17 3.01 8.02
CA LYS A 104 3.27 4.46 7.80
C LYS A 104 3.07 5.26 9.09
N MET A 105 2.17 4.82 9.95
CA MET A 105 1.95 5.44 11.25
C MET A 105 3.16 5.27 12.18
N SER A 106 3.80 4.11 12.16
CA SER A 106 5.04 3.85 12.92
C SER A 106 6.23 4.67 12.42
N GLU A 107 6.39 4.78 11.10
CA GLU A 107 7.43 5.60 10.45
C GLU A 107 7.27 7.08 10.83
N ALA A 108 6.05 7.61 10.78
CA ALA A 108 5.75 8.99 11.13
C ALA A 108 6.09 9.32 12.60
N GLU A 109 5.83 8.41 13.53
CA GLU A 109 6.17 8.60 14.95
C GLU A 109 7.67 8.56 15.20
N THR A 110 8.38 7.63 14.55
CA THR A 110 9.85 7.54 14.63
C THR A 110 10.51 8.83 14.10
N LEU A 111 9.98 9.39 13.01
CA LEU A 111 10.44 10.66 12.45
C LEU A 111 10.17 11.82 13.42
N SER A 112 8.99 11.86 14.04
CA SER A 112 8.63 12.92 15.00
C SER A 112 9.52 12.90 16.25
N GLN A 113 9.92 11.71 16.72
CA GLN A 113 10.84 11.57 17.85
C GLN A 113 12.27 12.00 17.51
N LYS A 114 12.74 11.74 16.28
CA LYS A 114 14.09 12.09 15.84
C LYS A 114 14.27 13.56 15.47
N GLN A 115 13.22 14.24 15.02
CA GLN A 115 13.32 15.59 14.44
C GLN A 115 12.90 16.74 15.35
N GLY A 116 12.53 16.50 16.61
CA GLY A 116 12.26 17.58 17.58
C GLY A 116 11.39 18.71 17.01
N THR A 117 10.10 18.45 16.78
CA THR A 117 9.09 19.50 16.48
C THR A 117 9.45 20.50 15.36
N ILE A 118 10.00 20.05 14.23
CA ILE A 118 9.90 20.85 13.00
C ILE A 118 8.53 20.55 12.37
N ILE A 119 7.54 21.38 12.71
CA ILE A 119 6.19 21.34 12.14
C ILE A 119 6.32 21.62 10.63
N GLN A 120 6.35 20.55 9.83
CA GLN A 120 6.33 20.65 8.39
C GLN A 120 5.00 21.28 7.95
N ARG A 121 5.09 22.37 7.18
CA ARG A 121 3.96 23.16 6.65
C ARG A 121 3.11 22.42 5.60
N HIS A 122 3.54 21.23 5.17
CA HIS A 122 2.71 20.29 4.43
C HIS A 122 2.09 19.30 5.43
N GLY A 123 0.78 19.06 5.34
CA GLY A 123 0.06 18.20 6.29
C GLY A 123 0.84 16.92 6.60
N SER A 124 1.03 16.62 7.88
CA SER A 124 1.83 15.47 8.33
C SER A 124 1.41 14.19 7.60
N PRO A 125 2.33 13.29 7.21
CA PRO A 125 1.99 12.00 6.59
C PRO A 125 0.91 11.22 7.34
N LYS A 126 0.89 11.32 8.68
CA LYS A 126 -0.16 10.78 9.57
C LYS A 126 -1.56 11.29 9.22
N LYS A 127 -1.72 12.60 8.99
CA LYS A 127 -3.00 13.21 8.59
C LYS A 127 -3.44 12.77 7.20
N LEU A 128 -2.50 12.67 6.25
CA LEU A 128 -2.80 12.20 4.90
C LEU A 128 -3.35 10.78 4.93
N TRP A 129 -2.61 9.85 5.54
CA TRP A 129 -3.01 8.44 5.62
C TRP A 129 -4.27 8.23 6.45
N ASN A 130 -4.47 9.00 7.53
CA ASN A 130 -5.73 8.95 8.29
C ASN A 130 -6.93 9.34 7.42
N ARG A 131 -6.84 10.45 6.69
CA ARG A 131 -7.90 10.91 5.80
C ARG A 131 -8.16 9.90 4.68
N LEU A 132 -7.09 9.37 4.08
CA LEU A 132 -7.18 8.40 3.02
C LEU A 132 -7.91 7.13 3.45
N MET A 133 -7.60 6.59 4.64
CA MET A 133 -8.28 5.42 5.19
C MET A 133 -9.78 5.69 5.43
N GLU A 134 -10.11 6.85 5.97
CA GLU A 134 -11.49 7.25 6.27
C GLU A 134 -12.33 7.40 5.01
N GLU A 135 -11.78 8.00 3.96
CA GLU A 135 -12.48 8.25 2.70
C GLU A 135 -12.54 7.01 1.80
N GLN A 136 -11.47 6.21 1.74
CA GLN A 136 -11.36 5.13 0.75
C GLN A 136 -11.65 3.73 1.30
N VAL A 137 -11.46 3.50 2.59
CA VAL A 137 -11.62 2.16 3.20
C VAL A 137 -12.42 2.25 4.51
N PRO A 138 -13.69 2.69 4.44
CA PRO A 138 -14.54 2.85 5.62
C PRO A 138 -14.75 1.54 6.40
N GLU A 139 -14.57 0.38 5.75
CA GLU A 139 -14.66 -0.93 6.38
C GLU A 139 -13.63 -1.13 7.50
N LEU A 140 -12.50 -0.41 7.44
CA LEU A 140 -11.45 -0.46 8.45
C LEU A 140 -11.59 0.63 9.52
N GLU A 141 -12.63 1.46 9.49
CA GLU A 141 -12.75 2.62 10.36
C GLU A 141 -12.81 2.24 11.85
N THR A 142 -13.58 1.21 12.21
CA THR A 142 -13.63 0.73 13.60
C THR A 142 -12.26 0.25 14.07
N LYS A 143 -11.52 -0.46 13.20
CA LYS A 143 -10.17 -0.95 13.48
C LYS A 143 -9.18 0.22 13.61
N ARG A 144 -9.30 1.25 12.77
CA ARG A 144 -8.52 2.50 12.80
C ARG A 144 -8.74 3.25 14.11
N GLN A 145 -9.99 3.48 14.52
CA GLN A 145 -10.30 4.18 15.76
C GLN A 145 -9.76 3.45 16.99
N ALA A 146 -9.89 2.12 17.04
CA ALA A 146 -9.33 1.32 18.12
C ALA A 146 -7.79 1.43 18.17
N PHE A 147 -7.13 1.39 17.02
CA PHE A 147 -5.68 1.56 16.91
C PHE A 147 -5.19 2.93 17.37
N LEU A 148 -5.87 4.01 16.96
CA LEU A 148 -5.52 5.38 17.36
C LEU A 148 -5.68 5.57 18.87
N LYS A 149 -6.81 5.10 19.45
CA LYS A 149 -7.04 5.15 20.90
C LYS A 149 -5.98 4.40 21.69
N ALA A 150 -5.59 3.19 21.24
CA ALA A 150 -4.57 2.41 21.92
C ALA A 150 -3.20 3.12 21.96
N ARG A 151 -2.86 3.88 20.91
CA ARG A 151 -1.61 4.65 20.84
C ARG A 151 -1.63 5.92 21.69
N GLU A 152 -2.77 6.61 21.77
CA GLU A 152 -2.94 7.77 22.66
C GLU A 152 -2.72 7.38 24.13
N VAL A 153 -3.22 6.21 24.54
CA VAL A 153 -3.01 5.68 25.89
C VAL A 153 -1.52 5.43 26.15
N ASP A 154 -0.78 4.81 25.24
CA ASP A 154 0.66 4.55 25.41
C ASP A 154 1.50 5.84 25.50
N GLU A 155 1.12 6.91 24.78
CA GLU A 155 1.77 8.23 24.91
C GLU A 155 1.49 8.90 26.27
N THR A 156 0.30 8.70 26.86
CA THR A 156 -0.05 9.26 28.18
C THR A 156 0.66 8.57 29.35
N PHE A 157 1.03 7.30 29.21
CA PHE A 157 1.76 6.55 30.25
C PHE A 157 3.29 6.69 30.17
N LYS A 158 3.83 7.27 29.08
CA LYS A 158 5.26 7.54 28.89
C LYS A 158 5.70 8.96 29.29
N LYS A 159 4.78 9.79 29.81
CA LYS A 159 5.05 11.11 30.41
C LYS A 159 5.14 11.01 31.92
#